data_AF-A0A9D7FQ59-F1
#
_entry.id   AF-A0A9D7FQ59-F1
#
_cell.length_a   1.000
_cell.length_b   1.000
_cell.length_c   1.000
_cell.angle_alpha   90.00
_cell.angle_beta   90.00
_cell.angle_gamma   90.00
#
_symmetry.space_group_name_H-M   'P 1'
#
loop_
_entity.id
_entity.type
_entity.pdbx_description
1 polymer ?
#
loop_
_entity_poly.entity_id
_entity_poly.type
_entity_poly.pdbx_seq_one_letter_code
_entity_poly.pdbx_strand_id
1 'polypeptide(L)'
;MSVKSVSHFVDRGKIMTPEITVPYFSGAALHNSSDKWIFNLNEVDSLKKFSLIADPVTRRNSIDNFRFSDKQDSTHIYQLNQPGLVYVIILAKRIFFSQGDIGALKSLQLFIHTFFCFLILMSFKSRKKQILFFLLYFINPAIIYLTIFPFYYYWQVIGSYILVLILLNPKYQSVLTLLLTTLLLACIYHVRISTLPLSAFIILFGFYKLPLMRRSLAFLVFVFSVYLMEPAYLAKHPGHVMYSSLGAYPGSPVKGFSDNVSFENYSKATGKIYSYESNPSMYDAEVIMGEAKWGMNEFISFAKDKPLIVIRNAGLNLMESFSFGYLTSSLALTYFSALVGLGFFVLLLVRKKYSYVIIILISSCSYILYLAPVPIYLYGTYLISTFAFLELIPEKPRLTEKL
;
A
#
# COMPACT_ATOMS: atom_id res chain seq x y z
N MET A 1 -18.99 -2.51 -21.21
CA MET A 1 -17.55 -2.85 -21.09
C MET A 1 -17.41 -3.91 -20.01
N SER A 2 -16.95 -5.11 -20.32
CA SER A 2 -16.75 -6.14 -19.30
C SER A 2 -15.49 -5.83 -18.49
N VAL A 3 -15.48 -6.18 -17.20
CA VAL A 3 -14.31 -6.04 -16.31
C VAL A 3 -13.04 -6.68 -16.92
N LYS A 4 -13.20 -7.68 -17.80
CA LYS A 4 -12.10 -8.30 -18.54
C LYS A 4 -11.41 -7.33 -19.51
N SER A 5 -12.11 -6.44 -20.21
CA SER A 5 -11.51 -5.58 -21.26
C SER A 5 -10.60 -4.48 -20.71
N VAL A 6 -10.94 -3.88 -19.56
CA VAL A 6 -10.09 -2.87 -18.89
C VAL A 6 -8.88 -3.53 -18.23
N SER A 7 -9.05 -4.73 -17.68
CA SER A 7 -7.94 -5.49 -17.08
C SER A 7 -6.84 -5.84 -18.10
N HIS A 8 -7.19 -6.12 -19.36
CA HIS A 8 -6.21 -6.48 -20.40
C HIS A 8 -5.29 -5.33 -20.81
N PHE A 9 -5.75 -4.08 -20.72
CA PHE A 9 -4.94 -2.92 -21.11
C PHE A 9 -3.94 -2.51 -20.01
N VAL A 10 -4.25 -2.85 -18.76
CA VAL A 10 -3.56 -2.37 -17.56
C VAL A 10 -2.73 -3.46 -16.88
N ASP A 11 -3.21 -4.71 -16.87
CA ASP A 11 -2.53 -5.86 -16.26
C ASP A 11 -1.60 -6.55 -17.26
N ARG A 12 -0.30 -6.37 -17.08
CA ARG A 12 0.74 -7.06 -17.87
C ARG A 12 1.28 -8.31 -17.17
N GLY A 13 0.59 -8.83 -16.14
CA GLY A 13 1.08 -9.92 -15.30
C GLY A 13 2.24 -9.47 -14.41
N LYS A 14 2.21 -8.21 -13.95
CA LYS A 14 3.23 -7.72 -13.01
C LYS A 14 2.86 -8.13 -11.59
N ILE A 15 3.84 -8.65 -10.87
CA ILE A 15 3.78 -8.98 -9.44
C ILE A 15 5.02 -8.39 -8.74
N MET A 16 5.04 -8.43 -7.41
CA MET A 16 6.26 -8.17 -6.66
C MET A 16 7.31 -9.25 -6.99
N THR A 17 8.59 -9.03 -6.66
CA THR A 17 9.63 -10.06 -6.83
C THR A 17 9.18 -11.39 -6.23
N PRO A 18 9.41 -12.53 -6.93
CA PRO A 18 9.03 -13.85 -6.44
C PRO A 18 9.45 -14.13 -5.01
N GLU A 19 10.68 -13.74 -4.64
CA GLU A 19 11.27 -13.93 -3.32
C GLU A 19 10.43 -13.30 -2.20
N ILE A 20 9.74 -12.20 -2.51
CA ILE A 20 8.90 -11.47 -1.56
C ILE A 20 7.43 -11.87 -1.66
N THR A 21 6.98 -12.34 -2.83
CA THR A 21 5.60 -12.75 -3.10
C THR A 21 5.30 -14.12 -2.52
N VAL A 22 6.17 -15.11 -2.76
CA VAL A 22 5.94 -16.52 -2.42
C VAL A 22 5.63 -16.74 -0.94
N PRO A 23 6.35 -16.11 0.03
CA PRO A 23 6.05 -16.33 1.44
C PRO A 23 4.57 -16.13 1.79
N TYR A 24 3.89 -15.14 1.21
CA TYR A 24 2.50 -14.87 1.50
C TYR A 24 1.52 -15.88 0.87
N PHE A 25 1.71 -16.20 -0.40
CA PHE A 25 0.78 -17.07 -1.14
C PHE A 25 0.99 -18.55 -0.81
N SER A 26 2.25 -18.98 -0.75
CA SER A 26 2.63 -20.32 -0.29
C SER A 26 2.23 -20.52 1.17
N GLY A 27 2.49 -19.52 2.03
CA GLY A 27 2.05 -19.56 3.42
C GLY A 27 0.53 -19.62 3.57
N ALA A 28 -0.24 -19.01 2.66
CA ALA A 28 -1.69 -19.13 2.64
C ALA A 28 -2.16 -20.52 2.21
N ALA A 29 -1.42 -21.21 1.34
CA ALA A 29 -1.69 -22.60 0.96
C ALA A 29 -1.34 -23.58 2.10
N LEU A 30 -0.25 -23.33 2.83
CA LEU A 30 0.26 -24.18 3.90
C LEU A 30 -0.30 -23.85 5.30
N HIS A 31 -1.17 -22.85 5.43
CA HIS A 31 -1.62 -22.36 6.74
C HIS A 31 -2.22 -23.43 7.67
N ASN A 32 -2.87 -24.46 7.12
CA ASN A 32 -3.48 -25.53 7.91
C ASN A 32 -2.48 -26.53 8.51
N SER A 33 -1.19 -26.41 8.17
CA SER A 33 -0.19 -27.47 8.39
C SER A 33 0.83 -27.16 9.49
N SER A 34 0.84 -25.93 10.03
CA SER A 34 1.63 -25.56 11.21
C SER A 34 1.15 -24.25 11.83
N ASP A 35 1.30 -24.11 13.15
CA ASP A 35 1.11 -22.83 13.86
C ASP A 35 2.12 -21.75 13.45
N LYS A 36 3.15 -22.13 12.70
CA LYS A 36 4.19 -21.26 12.16
C LYS A 36 3.86 -20.86 10.73
N TRP A 37 4.19 -19.64 10.34
CA TRP A 37 4.13 -19.22 8.95
C TRP A 37 5.29 -19.85 8.18
N ILE A 38 4.99 -20.92 7.45
CA ILE A 38 5.94 -21.62 6.56
C ILE A 38 5.61 -21.38 5.09
N PHE A 39 6.60 -21.52 4.21
CA PHE A 39 6.42 -21.43 2.76
C PHE A 39 7.38 -22.37 2.03
N ASN A 40 7.05 -22.76 0.80
CA ASN A 40 7.84 -23.65 -0.05
C ASN A 40 8.79 -22.84 -0.96
N LEU A 41 10.10 -23.07 -0.85
CA LEU A 41 11.10 -22.35 -1.65
C LEU A 41 11.01 -22.65 -3.16
N ASN A 42 10.61 -23.85 -3.54
CA ASN A 42 10.58 -24.27 -4.95
C ASN A 42 9.56 -23.46 -5.77
N GLU A 43 8.60 -22.81 -5.10
CA GLU A 43 7.62 -21.94 -5.75
C GLU A 43 8.21 -20.60 -6.18
N VAL A 44 9.36 -20.20 -5.62
CA VAL A 44 10.13 -19.01 -6.07
C VAL A 44 10.58 -19.19 -7.52
N ASP A 45 11.13 -20.35 -7.85
CA ASP A 45 11.59 -20.66 -9.21
C ASP A 45 10.44 -20.70 -10.21
N SER A 46 9.30 -21.23 -9.78
CA SER A 46 8.09 -21.30 -10.61
C SER A 46 7.63 -19.90 -11.02
N LEU A 47 7.54 -18.96 -10.07
CA LEU A 47 7.17 -17.58 -10.37
C LEU A 47 8.25 -16.83 -11.16
N LYS A 48 9.55 -17.11 -10.92
CA LYS A 48 10.64 -16.57 -11.73
C LYS A 48 10.49 -16.96 -13.19
N LYS A 49 10.23 -18.24 -13.48
CA LYS A 49 9.99 -18.73 -14.85
C LYS A 49 8.84 -17.98 -15.51
N PHE A 50 7.73 -17.74 -14.80
CA PHE A 50 6.62 -16.96 -15.37
C PHE A 50 7.01 -15.50 -15.63
N SER A 51 7.80 -14.87 -14.77
CA SER A 51 8.25 -13.49 -14.96
C SER A 51 9.10 -13.28 -16.23
N LEU A 52 9.79 -14.34 -16.68
CA LEU A 52 10.63 -14.37 -17.87
C LEU A 52 9.84 -14.59 -19.18
N ILE A 53 8.54 -14.91 -19.11
CA ILE A 53 7.70 -15.05 -20.31
C ILE A 53 7.59 -13.69 -21.01
N ALA A 54 8.04 -13.63 -22.26
CA ALA A 54 8.06 -12.40 -23.06
C ALA A 54 6.65 -11.91 -23.43
N ASP A 55 5.75 -12.83 -23.80
CA ASP A 55 4.36 -12.51 -24.15
C ASP A 55 3.56 -12.11 -22.89
N PRO A 56 3.08 -10.86 -22.79
CA PRO A 56 2.37 -10.38 -21.60
C PRO A 56 1.06 -11.14 -21.31
N VAL A 57 0.38 -11.65 -22.34
CA VAL A 57 -0.90 -12.35 -22.17
C VAL A 57 -0.68 -13.73 -21.56
N THR A 58 0.23 -14.51 -22.15
CA THR A 58 0.65 -15.80 -21.60
C THR A 58 1.20 -15.64 -20.20
N ARG A 59 2.09 -14.67 -19.95
CA ARG A 59 2.62 -14.39 -18.62
C ARG A 59 1.52 -14.16 -17.59
N ARG A 60 0.58 -13.27 -17.91
CA ARG A 60 -0.56 -12.98 -17.04
C ARG A 60 -1.39 -14.23 -16.76
N ASN A 61 -1.73 -14.99 -17.80
CA ASN A 61 -2.52 -16.21 -17.64
C ASN A 61 -1.81 -17.26 -16.78
N SER A 62 -0.50 -17.43 -16.94
CA SER A 62 0.30 -18.32 -16.08
C SER A 62 0.25 -17.87 -14.62
N ILE A 63 0.42 -16.58 -14.35
CA ILE A 63 0.39 -16.01 -12.99
C ILE A 63 -1.01 -16.10 -12.36
N ASP A 64 -2.05 -15.67 -13.08
CA ASP A 64 -3.42 -15.57 -12.55
C ASP A 64 -4.03 -16.95 -12.28
N ASN A 65 -3.59 -17.99 -13.00
CA ASN A 65 -4.06 -19.37 -12.82
C ASN A 65 -3.13 -20.24 -11.96
N PHE A 66 -1.98 -19.71 -11.51
CA PHE A 66 -1.07 -20.47 -10.67
C PHE A 66 -1.69 -20.75 -9.29
N ARG A 67 -1.61 -22.01 -8.84
CA ARG A 67 -2.07 -22.46 -7.53
C ARG A 67 -0.85 -22.93 -6.74
N PHE A 68 -0.70 -22.38 -5.54
CA PHE A 68 0.39 -22.75 -4.66
C PHE A 68 0.09 -24.11 -4.03
N SER A 69 1.12 -24.91 -3.84
CA SER A 69 1.03 -26.25 -3.30
C SER A 69 0.80 -26.23 -1.79
N ASP A 70 0.00 -27.17 -1.32
CA ASP A 70 -0.19 -27.51 0.09
C ASP A 70 0.85 -28.54 0.58
N LYS A 71 1.83 -28.92 -0.26
CA LYS A 71 2.89 -29.86 0.11
C LYS A 71 4.04 -29.17 0.82
N GLN A 72 4.43 -29.75 1.95
CA GLN A 72 5.57 -29.29 2.75
C GLN A 72 6.90 -29.86 2.21
N ASP A 73 7.29 -29.44 1.00
CA ASP A 73 8.57 -29.78 0.40
C ASP A 73 9.50 -28.56 0.47
N SER A 74 10.74 -28.70 0.98
CA SER A 74 11.72 -27.59 1.06
C SER A 74 11.15 -26.34 1.76
N THR A 75 10.53 -26.52 2.93
CA THR A 75 9.83 -25.46 3.64
C THR A 75 10.77 -24.59 4.47
N HIS A 76 10.50 -23.29 4.49
CA HIS A 76 11.20 -22.31 5.32
C HIS A 76 10.20 -21.56 6.20
N ILE A 77 10.64 -21.16 7.39
CA ILE A 77 9.84 -20.34 8.29
C ILE A 77 10.01 -18.87 7.90
N TYR A 78 8.92 -18.14 7.80
CA TYR A 78 8.91 -16.71 7.52
C TYR A 78 8.46 -15.92 8.75
N GLN A 79 9.33 -15.04 9.27
CA GLN A 79 9.09 -14.29 10.51
C GLN A 79 9.32 -12.78 10.37
N LEU A 80 9.19 -12.25 9.15
CA LEU A 80 9.74 -10.92 8.83
C LEU A 80 8.68 -9.84 8.70
N ASN A 81 7.56 -10.20 8.11
CA ASN A 81 6.45 -9.29 7.93
C ASN A 81 5.24 -9.78 8.71
N GLN A 82 4.20 -8.96 8.69
CA GLN A 82 2.93 -9.29 9.32
C GLN A 82 2.15 -10.29 8.44
N PRO A 83 1.49 -11.31 9.04
CA PRO A 83 0.77 -12.34 8.31
C PRO A 83 -0.61 -11.90 7.82
N GLY A 84 -1.04 -10.66 8.05
CA GLY A 84 -2.39 -10.20 7.66
C GLY A 84 -2.73 -10.45 6.20
N LEU A 85 -1.76 -10.30 5.29
CA LEU A 85 -1.97 -10.61 3.88
C LEU A 85 -2.21 -12.11 3.63
N VAL A 86 -1.60 -13.01 4.41
CA VAL A 86 -1.84 -14.46 4.32
C VAL A 86 -3.33 -14.75 4.55
N TYR A 87 -3.92 -14.20 5.61
CA TYR A 87 -5.35 -14.38 5.90
C TYR A 87 -6.26 -13.79 4.83
N VAL A 88 -5.88 -12.63 4.28
CA VAL A 88 -6.55 -12.03 3.14
C VAL A 88 -6.52 -12.95 1.92
N ILE A 89 -5.38 -13.59 1.62
CA ILE A 89 -5.25 -14.53 0.51
C ILE A 89 -6.10 -15.78 0.75
N ILE A 90 -6.12 -16.31 1.98
CA ILE A 90 -7.00 -17.44 2.35
C ILE A 90 -8.47 -17.08 2.08
N LEU A 91 -8.91 -15.88 2.50
CA LEU A 91 -10.26 -15.39 2.24
C LEU A 91 -10.52 -15.27 0.73
N ALA A 92 -9.58 -14.71 -0.02
CA ALA A 92 -9.69 -14.55 -1.47
C ALA A 92 -9.86 -15.91 -2.18
N LYS A 93 -9.05 -16.91 -1.82
CA LYS A 93 -9.12 -18.28 -2.35
C LYS A 93 -10.47 -18.94 -2.07
N ARG A 94 -11.07 -18.69 -0.91
CA ARG A 94 -12.40 -19.23 -0.56
C ARG A 94 -13.52 -18.58 -1.37
N ILE A 95 -13.47 -17.27 -1.59
CA ILE A 95 -14.49 -16.53 -2.35
C ILE A 95 -14.36 -16.79 -3.86
N PHE A 96 -13.12 -16.79 -4.40
CA PHE A 96 -12.82 -16.90 -5.83
C PHE A 96 -12.12 -18.22 -6.16
N PHE A 97 -12.65 -19.34 -5.64
CA PHE A 97 -12.02 -20.68 -5.69
C PHE A 97 -11.72 -21.20 -7.11
N SER A 98 -12.39 -20.70 -8.14
CA SER A 98 -12.19 -21.11 -9.53
C SER A 98 -10.92 -20.55 -10.18
N GLN A 99 -10.30 -19.53 -9.57
CA GLN A 99 -9.08 -18.89 -10.08
C GLN A 99 -7.82 -19.46 -9.40
N GLY A 100 -6.64 -19.16 -9.94
CA GLY A 100 -5.39 -19.34 -9.21
C GLY A 100 -5.30 -18.38 -8.01
N ASP A 101 -4.35 -18.60 -7.12
CA ASP A 101 -4.31 -17.90 -5.83
C ASP A 101 -4.02 -16.39 -6.00
N ILE A 102 -3.15 -16.04 -6.95
CA ILE A 102 -2.87 -14.63 -7.31
C ILE A 102 -4.08 -13.99 -7.99
N GLY A 103 -4.72 -14.70 -8.93
CA GLY A 103 -5.94 -14.22 -9.59
C GLY A 103 -7.09 -13.98 -8.61
N ALA A 104 -7.26 -14.88 -7.65
CA ALA A 104 -8.24 -14.77 -6.57
C ALA A 104 -8.01 -13.49 -5.73
N LEU A 105 -6.76 -13.20 -5.35
CA LEU A 105 -6.44 -11.95 -4.64
C LEU A 105 -6.77 -10.72 -5.48
N LYS A 106 -6.37 -10.67 -6.76
CA LYS A 106 -6.70 -9.56 -7.67
C LYS A 106 -8.20 -9.33 -7.76
N SER A 107 -8.98 -10.41 -7.87
CA SER A 107 -10.44 -10.36 -7.91
C SER A 107 -11.03 -9.78 -6.62
N LEU A 108 -10.51 -10.18 -5.45
CA LEU A 108 -10.92 -9.63 -4.17
C LEU A 108 -10.58 -8.13 -4.05
N GLN A 109 -9.37 -7.73 -4.44
CA GLN A 109 -8.97 -6.32 -4.44
C GLN A 109 -9.89 -5.48 -5.33
N LEU A 110 -10.17 -5.94 -6.54
CA LEU A 110 -11.04 -5.24 -7.48
C LEU A 110 -12.50 -5.19 -6.99
N PHE A 111 -12.99 -6.26 -6.36
CA PHE A 111 -14.30 -6.29 -5.73
C PHE A 111 -14.42 -5.23 -4.64
N ILE A 112 -13.44 -5.17 -3.72
CA ILE A 112 -13.42 -4.20 -2.62
C ILE A 112 -13.31 -2.76 -3.17
N HIS A 113 -12.45 -2.54 -4.17
CA HIS A 113 -12.30 -1.23 -4.82
C HIS A 113 -13.63 -0.75 -5.41
N THR A 114 -14.28 -1.63 -6.17
CA THR A 114 -15.57 -1.35 -6.81
C THR A 114 -16.64 -1.06 -5.78
N PHE A 115 -16.72 -1.86 -4.71
CA PHE A 115 -17.67 -1.69 -3.63
C PHE A 115 -17.52 -0.32 -2.96
N PHE A 116 -16.30 0.03 -2.48
CA PHE A 116 -16.08 1.30 -1.81
C PHE A 116 -16.22 2.51 -2.75
N CYS A 117 -15.73 2.43 -3.98
CA CYS A 117 -15.91 3.50 -4.96
C CYS A 117 -17.38 3.73 -5.27
N PHE A 118 -18.19 2.66 -5.38
CA PHE A 118 -19.63 2.78 -5.57
C PHE A 118 -20.31 3.47 -4.38
N LEU A 119 -19.96 3.09 -3.14
CA LEU A 119 -20.49 3.76 -1.95
C LEU A 119 -20.14 5.25 -1.91
N ILE A 120 -18.90 5.62 -2.22
CA ILE A 120 -18.47 7.03 -2.28
C ILE A 120 -19.22 7.78 -3.38
N LEU A 121 -19.34 7.18 -4.57
CA LEU A 121 -20.08 7.75 -5.69
C LEU A 121 -21.53 8.06 -5.29
N MET A 122 -22.21 7.12 -4.64
CA MET A 122 -23.60 7.30 -4.17
C MET A 122 -23.72 8.33 -3.04
N SER A 123 -22.62 8.61 -2.31
CA SER A 123 -22.60 9.55 -1.20
C SER A 123 -22.47 11.02 -1.65
N PHE A 124 -22.00 11.28 -2.86
CA PHE A 124 -21.94 12.66 -3.39
C PHE A 124 -23.34 13.20 -3.72
N LYS A 125 -23.67 14.39 -3.22
CA LYS A 125 -24.95 15.07 -3.53
C LYS A 125 -25.03 15.64 -4.95
N SER A 126 -23.88 15.98 -5.54
CA SER A 126 -23.79 16.63 -6.85
C SER A 126 -23.43 15.63 -7.95
N ARG A 127 -24.25 15.56 -9.01
CA ARG A 127 -23.97 14.74 -10.20
C ARG A 127 -22.63 15.10 -10.85
N LYS A 128 -22.23 16.36 -10.79
CA LYS A 128 -20.91 16.80 -11.27
C LYS A 128 -19.78 16.15 -10.47
N LYS A 129 -19.86 16.16 -9.13
CA LYS A 129 -18.86 15.52 -8.26
C LYS A 129 -18.84 14.00 -8.48
N GLN A 130 -20.00 13.38 -8.70
CA GLN A 130 -20.09 11.95 -9.05
C GLN A 130 -19.34 11.62 -10.35
N ILE A 131 -19.63 12.35 -11.44
CA ILE A 131 -18.97 12.13 -12.73
C ILE A 131 -17.45 12.34 -12.60
N LEU A 132 -17.04 13.42 -11.92
CA LEU A 132 -15.61 13.69 -11.73
C LEU A 132 -14.93 12.62 -10.87
N PHE A 133 -15.54 12.15 -9.77
CA PHE A 133 -15.01 11.06 -8.97
C PHE A 133 -14.88 9.77 -9.78
N PHE A 134 -15.90 9.48 -10.60
CA PHE A 134 -15.90 8.31 -11.47
C PHE A 134 -14.71 8.34 -12.43
N LEU A 135 -14.49 9.46 -13.12
CA LEU A 135 -13.41 9.62 -14.09
C LEU A 135 -12.03 9.73 -13.45
N LEU A 136 -11.88 10.54 -12.40
CA LEU A 136 -10.58 10.84 -11.79
C LEU A 136 -10.05 9.71 -10.92
N TYR A 137 -10.93 8.91 -10.30
CA TYR A 137 -10.53 7.86 -9.36
C TYR A 137 -11.10 6.48 -9.71
N PHE A 138 -12.42 6.34 -9.81
CA PHE A 138 -13.05 5.00 -9.88
C PHE A 138 -12.55 4.19 -11.07
N ILE A 139 -12.68 4.71 -12.29
CA ILE A 139 -12.27 4.01 -13.53
C ILE A 139 -10.89 4.45 -14.05
N ASN A 140 -10.16 5.27 -13.29
CA ASN A 140 -8.86 5.77 -13.72
C ASN A 140 -7.89 4.59 -13.90
N PRO A 141 -7.32 4.37 -15.11
CA PRO A 141 -6.44 3.23 -15.38
C PRO A 141 -5.21 3.16 -14.45
N ALA A 142 -4.66 4.30 -14.02
CA ALA A 142 -3.55 4.32 -13.08
C ALA A 142 -3.96 3.83 -11.69
N ILE A 143 -5.18 4.16 -11.25
CA ILE A 143 -5.74 3.64 -10.00
C ILE A 143 -6.03 2.15 -10.12
N ILE A 144 -6.64 1.72 -11.22
CA ILE A 144 -6.91 0.29 -11.46
C ILE A 144 -5.61 -0.52 -11.51
N TYR A 145 -4.54 0.01 -12.09
CA TYR A 145 -3.20 -0.60 -12.08
C TYR A 145 -2.70 -0.87 -10.66
N LEU A 146 -2.87 0.09 -9.75
CA LEU A 146 -2.48 -0.07 -8.35
C LEU A 146 -3.42 -1.03 -7.61
N THR A 147 -4.73 -1.01 -7.93
CA THR A 147 -5.73 -1.90 -7.34
C THR A 147 -5.45 -3.37 -7.62
N ILE A 148 -5.06 -3.71 -8.85
CA ILE A 148 -4.84 -5.10 -9.27
C ILE A 148 -3.42 -5.59 -9.00
N PHE A 149 -2.58 -4.79 -8.33
CA PHE A 149 -1.25 -5.24 -7.91
C PHE A 149 -1.42 -6.20 -6.72
N PRO A 150 -1.13 -7.51 -6.87
CA PRO A 150 -1.55 -8.54 -5.92
C PRO A 150 -0.60 -8.64 -4.72
N PHE A 151 -0.58 -7.58 -3.91
CA PHE A 151 0.32 -7.48 -2.76
C PHE A 151 -0.30 -6.66 -1.63
N TYR A 152 0.35 -6.62 -0.46
CA TYR A 152 -0.19 -5.93 0.73
C TYR A 152 -0.38 -4.41 0.55
N TYR A 153 0.20 -3.82 -0.51
CA TYR A 153 0.13 -2.38 -0.69
C TYR A 153 -1.28 -1.84 -0.93
N TYR A 154 -2.12 -2.56 -1.68
CA TYR A 154 -3.49 -2.16 -1.96
C TYR A 154 -4.26 -1.84 -0.67
N TRP A 155 -4.12 -2.68 0.35
CA TRP A 155 -4.93 -2.68 1.57
C TRP A 155 -4.78 -1.42 2.43
N GLN A 156 -3.76 -0.61 2.19
CA GLN A 156 -3.62 0.69 2.86
C GLN A 156 -4.70 1.70 2.47
N VAL A 157 -5.30 1.55 1.28
CA VAL A 157 -6.36 2.44 0.79
C VAL A 157 -7.62 2.37 1.65
N ILE A 158 -7.82 1.27 2.38
CA ILE A 158 -9.05 1.01 3.15
C ILE A 158 -9.33 2.12 4.17
N GLY A 159 -8.30 2.58 4.88
CA GLY A 159 -8.46 3.72 5.80
C GLY A 159 -8.91 5.00 5.08
N SER A 160 -8.40 5.24 3.87
CA SER A 160 -8.79 6.38 3.05
C SER A 160 -10.24 6.28 2.56
N TYR A 161 -10.70 5.08 2.16
CA TYR A 161 -12.11 4.83 1.81
C TYR A 161 -13.04 5.13 2.98
N ILE A 162 -12.73 4.60 4.15
CA ILE A 162 -13.51 4.80 5.37
C ILE A 162 -13.57 6.29 5.73
N LEU A 163 -12.43 6.98 5.70
CA LEU A 163 -12.39 8.40 6.01
C LEU A 163 -13.25 9.24 5.07
N VAL A 164 -13.15 9.03 3.75
CA VAL A 164 -13.98 9.75 2.77
C VAL A 164 -15.47 9.48 3.00
N LEU A 165 -15.86 8.23 3.28
CA LEU A 165 -17.25 7.89 3.58
C LEU A 165 -17.76 8.56 4.86
N ILE A 166 -16.94 8.64 5.91
CA ILE A 166 -17.27 9.34 7.16
C ILE A 166 -17.47 10.83 6.91
N LEU A 167 -16.61 11.45 6.10
CA LEU A 167 -16.68 12.87 5.76
C LEU A 167 -17.90 13.21 4.90
N LEU A 168 -18.23 12.34 3.94
CA LEU A 168 -19.42 12.50 3.09
C LEU A 168 -20.73 12.23 3.84
N ASN A 169 -20.72 11.33 4.83
CA ASN A 169 -21.93 10.89 5.51
C ASN A 169 -21.87 11.08 7.04
N PRO A 170 -21.77 12.33 7.52
CA PRO A 170 -21.63 12.60 8.95
C PRO A 170 -22.87 12.22 9.78
N LYS A 171 -24.00 11.85 9.15
CA LYS A 171 -25.21 11.36 9.83
C LYS A 171 -25.10 9.91 10.31
N TYR A 172 -24.19 9.12 9.75
CA TYR A 172 -24.01 7.71 10.11
C TYR A 172 -22.94 7.49 11.19
N GLN A 173 -22.39 8.56 11.76
CA GLN A 173 -21.42 8.46 12.85
C GLN A 173 -22.10 8.01 14.15
N SER A 174 -21.94 6.73 14.47
CA SER A 174 -22.46 6.07 15.67
C SER A 174 -21.35 5.29 16.39
N VAL A 175 -21.60 4.91 17.65
CA VAL A 175 -20.66 4.09 18.43
C VAL A 175 -20.42 2.74 17.76
N LEU A 176 -21.47 2.11 17.23
CA LEU A 176 -21.35 0.85 16.51
C LEU A 176 -20.44 1.00 15.28
N THR A 177 -20.66 2.01 14.46
CA THR A 177 -19.81 2.26 13.28
C THR A 177 -18.36 2.58 13.65
N LEU A 178 -18.13 3.27 14.78
CA LEU A 178 -16.78 3.54 15.31
C LEU A 178 -16.09 2.24 15.72
N LEU A 179 -16.77 1.35 16.44
CA LEU A 179 -16.22 0.05 16.86
C LEU A 179 -15.94 -0.87 15.68
N LEU A 180 -16.86 -0.97 14.71
CA LEU A 180 -16.63 -1.76 13.49
C LEU A 180 -15.45 -1.21 12.68
N THR A 181 -15.36 0.11 12.55
CA THR A 181 -14.22 0.77 11.89
C THR A 181 -12.91 0.48 12.63
N THR A 182 -12.93 0.54 13.96
CA THR A 182 -11.78 0.26 14.82
C THR A 182 -11.24 -1.15 14.60
N LEU A 183 -12.11 -2.16 14.64
CA LEU A 183 -11.71 -3.55 14.42
C LEU A 183 -11.19 -3.78 13.01
N LEU A 184 -11.84 -3.20 11.99
CA LEU A 184 -11.38 -3.28 10.61
C LEU A 184 -9.98 -2.65 10.44
N LEU A 185 -9.75 -1.46 11.01
CA LEU A 185 -8.45 -0.80 10.96
C LEU A 185 -7.37 -1.59 11.71
N ALA A 186 -7.71 -2.28 12.81
CA ALA A 186 -6.80 -3.20 13.49
C ALA A 186 -6.41 -4.38 12.57
N CYS A 187 -7.39 -5.01 11.90
CA CYS A 187 -7.08 -6.06 10.92
C CYS A 187 -6.18 -5.56 9.78
N ILE A 188 -6.41 -4.35 9.27
CA ILE A 188 -5.58 -3.74 8.22
C ILE A 188 -4.17 -3.41 8.73
N TYR A 189 -4.02 -3.03 9.99
CA TYR A 189 -2.70 -2.86 10.62
C TYR A 189 -1.86 -4.13 10.54
N HIS A 190 -2.46 -5.32 10.69
CA HIS A 190 -1.77 -6.60 10.52
C HIS A 190 -1.47 -6.96 9.06
N VAL A 191 -2.07 -6.27 8.09
CA VAL A 191 -1.63 -6.36 6.69
C VAL A 191 -0.44 -5.44 6.46
N ARG A 192 -0.47 -4.22 7.03
CA ARG A 192 0.62 -3.26 6.94
C ARG A 192 0.64 -2.25 8.09
N ILE A 193 1.72 -2.26 8.86
CA ILE A 193 1.98 -1.35 10.00
C ILE A 193 1.90 0.14 9.67
N SER A 194 2.27 0.53 8.45
CA SER A 194 2.31 1.92 8.01
C SER A 194 0.94 2.59 7.91
N THR A 195 -0.15 1.82 8.06
CA THR A 195 -1.52 2.35 8.20
C THR A 195 -1.78 2.98 9.57
N LEU A 196 -0.91 2.76 10.56
CA LEU A 196 -1.07 3.22 11.94
C LEU A 196 -1.43 4.72 12.05
N PRO A 197 -0.72 5.68 11.44
CA PRO A 197 -1.02 7.09 11.64
C PRO A 197 -2.42 7.48 11.14
N LEU A 198 -2.81 6.97 9.96
CA LEU A 198 -4.13 7.22 9.40
C LEU A 198 -5.22 6.54 10.22
N SER A 199 -5.00 5.30 10.69
CA SER A 199 -5.93 4.58 11.55
C SER A 199 -6.19 5.33 12.86
N ALA A 200 -5.13 5.76 13.55
CA ALA A 200 -5.24 6.55 14.77
C ALA A 200 -6.00 7.86 14.52
N PHE A 201 -5.70 8.54 13.42
CA PHE A 201 -6.39 9.78 13.06
C PHE A 201 -7.90 9.57 12.78
N ILE A 202 -8.27 8.52 12.06
CA ILE A 202 -9.68 8.21 11.78
C ILE A 202 -10.46 7.98 13.07
N ILE A 203 -9.90 7.21 14.01
CA ILE A 203 -10.57 6.88 15.27
C ILE A 203 -10.72 8.13 16.15
N LEU A 204 -9.63 8.90 16.31
CA LEU A 204 -9.59 10.04 17.22
C LEU A 204 -10.27 11.29 16.65
N PHE A 205 -10.23 11.51 15.33
CA PHE A 205 -10.69 12.75 14.71
C PHE A 205 -11.75 12.55 13.62
N GLY A 206 -11.83 11.38 12.99
CA GLY A 206 -12.82 11.10 11.94
C GLY A 206 -14.27 11.11 12.46
N PHE A 207 -14.51 10.51 13.64
CA PHE A 207 -15.83 10.45 14.28
C PHE A 207 -16.12 11.69 15.15
N TYR A 208 -15.89 12.88 14.61
CA TYR A 208 -15.93 14.15 15.35
C TYR A 208 -17.28 14.49 16.02
N LYS A 209 -18.40 13.87 15.59
CA LYS A 209 -19.70 14.04 16.26
C LYS A 209 -19.84 13.26 17.56
N LEU A 210 -18.97 12.28 17.80
CA LEU A 210 -18.99 11.50 19.04
C LEU A 210 -18.13 12.18 20.13
N PRO A 211 -18.54 12.10 21.40
CA PRO A 211 -17.73 12.59 22.51
C PRO A 211 -16.31 11.99 22.49
N LEU A 212 -15.31 12.80 22.88
CA LEU A 212 -13.91 12.38 22.88
C LEU A 212 -13.69 11.08 23.67
N MET A 213 -14.37 10.92 24.82
CA MET A 213 -14.29 9.71 25.65
C MET A 213 -14.59 8.43 24.86
N ARG A 214 -15.61 8.44 23.99
CA ARG A 214 -15.97 7.25 23.19
C ARG A 214 -14.90 6.94 22.13
N ARG A 215 -14.31 7.98 21.54
CA ARG A 215 -13.21 7.86 20.58
C ARG A 215 -11.93 7.37 21.24
N SER A 216 -11.60 7.86 22.43
CA SER A 216 -10.47 7.39 23.23
C SER A 216 -10.64 5.92 23.64
N LEU A 217 -11.85 5.51 24.06
CA LEU A 217 -12.12 4.11 24.37
C LEU A 217 -11.97 3.21 23.14
N ALA A 218 -12.47 3.64 21.98
CA ALA A 218 -12.27 2.91 20.73
C ALA A 218 -10.79 2.85 20.33
N PHE A 219 -10.00 3.90 20.58
CA PHE A 219 -8.56 3.87 20.38
C PHE A 219 -7.85 2.88 21.32
N LEU A 220 -8.29 2.74 22.57
CA LEU A 220 -7.79 1.70 23.46
C LEU A 220 -8.14 0.29 22.94
N VAL A 221 -9.36 0.10 22.41
CA VAL A 221 -9.74 -1.15 21.75
C VAL A 221 -8.84 -1.43 20.54
N PHE A 222 -8.55 -0.42 19.71
CA PHE A 222 -7.60 -0.56 18.60
C PHE A 222 -6.24 -1.06 19.06
N VAL A 223 -5.64 -0.37 20.05
CA VAL A 223 -4.32 -0.74 20.60
C VAL A 223 -4.33 -2.15 21.18
N PHE A 224 -5.38 -2.49 21.93
CA PHE A 224 -5.52 -3.82 22.51
C PHE A 224 -5.69 -4.90 21.42
N SER A 225 -6.49 -4.67 20.38
CA SER A 225 -6.63 -5.59 19.25
C SER A 225 -5.31 -5.78 18.51
N VAL A 226 -4.56 -4.70 18.27
CA VAL A 226 -3.24 -4.76 17.64
C VAL A 226 -2.27 -5.61 18.47
N TYR A 227 -2.27 -5.44 19.79
CA TYR A 227 -1.42 -6.20 20.71
C TYR A 227 -1.80 -7.68 20.81
N LEU A 228 -3.11 -7.99 20.93
CA LEU A 228 -3.59 -9.37 20.98
C LEU A 228 -3.26 -10.18 19.73
N MET A 229 -3.20 -9.50 18.60
CA MET A 229 -2.93 -10.08 17.29
C MET A 229 -1.46 -9.89 16.89
N GLU A 230 -0.54 -9.60 17.81
CA GLU A 230 0.89 -9.43 17.51
C GLU A 230 1.55 -10.81 17.34
N PRO A 231 1.92 -11.25 16.11
CA PRO A 231 2.77 -12.41 15.98
C PRO A 231 4.14 -12.13 16.58
N ALA A 232 4.82 -13.18 17.02
CA ALA A 232 6.24 -13.11 17.39
C ALA A 232 7.12 -12.99 16.13
N TYR A 233 7.01 -11.90 15.38
CA TYR A 233 7.89 -11.58 14.24
C TYR A 233 8.92 -10.56 14.66
N LEU A 234 10.12 -10.68 14.10
CA LEU A 234 11.17 -9.69 14.30
C LEU A 234 10.79 -8.43 13.52
N ALA A 235 10.62 -7.32 14.22
CA ALA A 235 10.30 -6.05 13.58
C ALA A 235 11.36 -5.72 12.52
N LYS A 236 10.95 -5.68 11.25
CA LYS A 236 11.83 -5.29 10.13
C LYS A 236 12.39 -3.90 10.40
N HIS A 237 13.70 -3.81 10.57
CA HIS A 237 14.38 -2.53 10.75
C HIS A 237 14.18 -1.66 9.49
N PRO A 238 13.87 -0.35 9.62
CA PRO A 238 13.51 0.49 8.46
C PRO A 238 14.69 0.70 7.48
N GLY A 239 15.92 0.42 7.93
CA GLY A 239 17.14 0.64 7.15
C GLY A 239 17.17 -0.05 5.79
N HIS A 240 16.59 -1.24 5.66
CA HIS A 240 16.44 -1.92 4.36
C HIS A 240 15.68 -1.02 3.36
N VAL A 241 14.50 -0.55 3.75
CA VAL A 241 13.65 0.23 2.86
C VAL A 241 14.25 1.61 2.63
N MET A 242 14.88 2.22 3.66
CA MET A 242 15.57 3.51 3.55
C MET A 242 16.76 3.45 2.59
N TYR A 243 17.58 2.41 2.67
CA TYR A 243 18.71 2.20 1.77
C TYR A 243 18.26 1.96 0.33
N SER A 244 17.36 0.98 0.11
CA SER A 244 16.80 0.70 -1.22
C SER A 244 16.16 1.94 -1.84
N SER A 245 15.51 2.78 -1.01
CA SER A 245 14.89 4.03 -1.42
C SER A 245 15.87 5.06 -1.98
N LEU A 246 17.15 5.02 -1.57
CA LEU A 246 18.16 5.86 -2.21
C LEU A 246 18.21 5.61 -3.72
N GLY A 247 17.98 4.37 -4.16
CA GLY A 247 18.05 3.98 -5.57
C GLY A 247 16.95 4.56 -6.47
N ALA A 248 15.93 5.19 -5.89
CA ALA A 248 14.91 5.92 -6.65
C ALA A 248 15.38 7.32 -7.08
N TYR A 249 16.50 7.82 -6.54
CA TYR A 249 16.93 9.20 -6.74
C TYR A 249 18.18 9.30 -7.63
N PRO A 250 18.24 10.28 -8.55
CA PRO A 250 19.43 10.50 -9.35
C PRO A 250 20.62 10.96 -8.48
N GLY A 251 21.81 10.46 -8.79
CA GLY A 251 23.05 10.73 -8.04
C GLY A 251 23.23 9.89 -6.76
N SER A 252 22.34 8.92 -6.54
CA SER A 252 22.44 7.93 -5.47
C SER A 252 23.54 6.88 -5.74
N PRO A 253 24.22 6.38 -4.69
CA PRO A 253 25.13 5.23 -4.81
C PRO A 253 24.39 3.93 -5.12
N VAL A 254 23.08 3.87 -4.83
CA VAL A 254 22.24 2.69 -5.06
C VAL A 254 21.71 2.74 -6.50
N LYS A 255 22.03 1.72 -7.29
CA LYS A 255 21.58 1.63 -8.69
C LYS A 255 20.24 0.90 -8.76
N GLY A 256 19.16 1.67 -8.78
CA GLY A 256 17.80 1.17 -8.96
C GLY A 256 17.08 0.91 -7.64
N PHE A 257 15.75 0.98 -7.69
CA PHE A 257 14.86 0.75 -6.56
C PHE A 257 14.34 -0.70 -6.59
N SER A 258 15.03 -1.61 -5.89
CA SER A 258 14.64 -3.01 -5.75
C SER A 258 15.15 -3.58 -4.43
N ASP A 259 14.34 -4.42 -3.78
CA ASP A 259 14.72 -5.12 -2.55
C ASP A 259 15.98 -6.00 -2.76
N ASN A 260 16.18 -6.52 -3.98
CA ASN A 260 17.34 -7.36 -4.31
C ASN A 260 18.65 -6.57 -4.31
N VAL A 261 18.63 -5.29 -4.71
CA VAL A 261 19.84 -4.43 -4.75
C VAL A 261 20.42 -4.26 -3.35
N SER A 262 19.57 -4.21 -2.32
CA SER A 262 20.03 -4.10 -0.93
C SER A 262 20.80 -5.35 -0.49
N PHE A 263 20.23 -6.54 -0.73
CA PHE A 263 20.90 -7.81 -0.41
C PHE A 263 22.15 -8.05 -1.26
N GLU A 264 22.16 -7.65 -2.53
CA GLU A 264 23.34 -7.73 -3.39
C GLU A 264 24.49 -6.86 -2.87
N ASN A 265 24.21 -5.63 -2.46
CA ASN A 265 25.24 -4.72 -1.95
C ASN A 265 25.70 -5.14 -0.55
N TYR A 266 24.81 -5.66 0.30
CA TYR A 266 25.18 -6.25 1.57
C TYR A 266 26.07 -7.50 1.39
N SER A 267 25.77 -8.33 0.39
CA SER A 267 26.58 -9.49 0.01
C SER A 267 28.01 -9.06 -0.37
N LYS A 268 28.14 -7.99 -1.17
CA LYS A 268 29.45 -7.40 -1.53
C LYS A 268 30.20 -6.84 -0.31
N ALA A 269 29.51 -6.15 0.59
CA ALA A 269 30.12 -5.54 1.77
C ALA A 269 30.66 -6.60 2.76
N THR A 270 30.02 -7.75 2.84
CA THR A 270 30.36 -8.84 3.77
C THR A 270 31.21 -9.95 3.16
N GLY A 271 31.32 -9.99 1.83
CA GLY A 271 31.98 -11.08 1.10
C GLY A 271 31.23 -12.41 1.12
N LYS A 272 29.95 -12.41 1.50
CA LYS A 272 29.09 -13.60 1.58
C LYS A 272 27.94 -13.47 0.59
N ILE A 273 27.47 -14.59 0.03
CA ILE A 273 26.32 -14.59 -0.89
C ILE A 273 25.05 -14.83 -0.07
N TYR A 274 24.11 -13.89 -0.13
CA TYR A 274 22.79 -14.02 0.47
C TYR A 274 21.72 -14.04 -0.62
N SER A 275 21.19 -15.23 -0.92
CA SER A 275 20.07 -15.46 -1.82
C SER A 275 18.98 -16.26 -1.12
N TYR A 276 17.86 -16.51 -1.78
CA TYR A 276 16.83 -17.43 -1.27
C TYR A 276 17.31 -18.89 -1.21
N GLU A 277 18.38 -19.24 -1.93
CA GLU A 277 18.97 -20.59 -1.99
C GLU A 277 20.18 -20.75 -1.04
N SER A 278 20.75 -19.65 -0.52
CA SER A 278 21.95 -19.70 0.31
C SER A 278 21.65 -20.19 1.72
N ASN A 279 22.69 -20.63 2.44
CA ASN A 279 22.62 -20.96 3.87
C ASN A 279 23.75 -20.24 4.63
N PRO A 280 23.44 -19.21 5.45
CA PRO A 280 22.11 -18.67 5.70
C PRO A 280 21.54 -17.94 4.46
N SER A 281 20.22 -17.98 4.34
CA SER A 281 19.41 -17.41 3.27
C SER A 281 19.04 -15.95 3.54
N MET A 282 18.52 -15.27 2.52
CA MET A 282 17.93 -13.94 2.67
C MET A 282 16.66 -13.90 3.53
N TYR A 283 16.12 -15.04 3.97
CA TYR A 283 14.95 -15.13 4.84
C TYR A 283 15.31 -15.30 6.32
N ASP A 284 16.57 -15.59 6.60
CA ASP A 284 17.03 -15.81 7.97
C ASP A 284 17.08 -14.49 8.74
N ALA A 285 16.52 -14.52 9.94
CA ALA A 285 16.39 -13.39 10.84
C ALA A 285 17.71 -12.60 10.99
N GLU A 286 18.81 -13.30 11.22
CA GLU A 286 20.13 -12.69 11.42
C GLU A 286 20.63 -11.96 10.16
N VAL A 287 20.41 -12.55 8.98
CA VAL A 287 20.83 -11.96 7.69
C VAL A 287 20.05 -10.67 7.45
N ILE A 288 18.74 -10.67 7.67
CA ILE A 288 17.89 -9.51 7.40
C ILE A 288 18.10 -8.41 8.43
N MET A 289 18.22 -8.75 9.72
CA MET A 289 18.52 -7.76 10.74
C MET A 289 19.92 -7.16 10.52
N GLY A 290 20.89 -7.98 10.11
CA GLY A 290 22.23 -7.54 9.71
C GLY A 290 22.18 -6.59 8.51
N GLU A 291 21.51 -7.00 7.43
CA GLU A 291 21.33 -6.22 6.21
C GLU A 291 20.62 -4.90 6.48
N ALA A 292 19.52 -4.91 7.22
CA ALA A 292 18.74 -3.72 7.49
C ALA A 292 19.45 -2.76 8.47
N LYS A 293 20.31 -3.26 9.35
CA LYS A 293 21.19 -2.42 10.19
C LYS A 293 22.32 -1.82 9.37
N TRP A 294 22.94 -2.62 8.50
CA TRP A 294 23.95 -2.14 7.55
C TRP A 294 23.37 -1.06 6.63
N GLY A 295 22.21 -1.31 6.01
CA GLY A 295 21.54 -0.34 5.13
C GLY A 295 21.18 0.97 5.84
N MET A 296 20.82 0.94 7.12
CA MET A 296 20.64 2.16 7.91
C MET A 296 21.95 2.94 8.07
N ASN A 297 23.05 2.25 8.39
CA ASN A 297 24.35 2.91 8.54
C ASN A 297 24.80 3.57 7.23
N GLU A 298 24.62 2.87 6.11
CA GLU A 298 24.90 3.40 4.77
C GLU A 298 24.01 4.61 4.44
N PHE A 299 22.71 4.54 4.77
CA PHE A 299 21.80 5.66 4.59
C PHE A 299 22.22 6.87 5.42
N ILE A 300 22.57 6.67 6.70
CA ILE A 300 23.03 7.74 7.59
C ILE A 300 24.34 8.35 7.09
N SER A 301 25.29 7.53 6.62
CA SER A 301 26.54 8.02 6.02
C SER A 301 26.24 8.89 4.81
N PHE A 302 25.42 8.39 3.88
CA PHE A 302 25.01 9.15 2.70
C PHE A 302 24.30 10.45 3.07
N ALA A 303 23.42 10.45 4.08
CA ALA A 303 22.72 11.62 4.54
C ALA A 303 23.65 12.68 5.14
N LYS A 304 24.73 12.25 5.82
CA LYS A 304 25.77 13.15 6.34
C LYS A 304 26.63 13.73 5.22
N ASP A 305 26.98 12.91 4.24
CA ASP A 305 27.84 13.32 3.12
C ASP A 305 27.10 14.21 2.11
N LYS A 306 25.80 13.97 1.90
CA LYS A 306 24.97 14.65 0.89
C LYS A 306 23.60 15.09 1.45
N PRO A 307 23.55 15.92 2.51
CA PRO A 307 22.31 16.29 3.20
C PRO A 307 21.29 17.00 2.29
N LEU A 308 21.78 17.83 1.36
CA LEU A 308 20.93 18.56 0.42
C LEU A 308 20.13 17.63 -0.51
N ILE A 309 20.68 16.47 -0.87
CA ILE A 309 19.96 15.48 -1.69
C ILE A 309 18.79 14.91 -0.90
N VAL A 310 19.02 14.55 0.36
CA VAL A 310 17.98 14.00 1.25
C VAL A 310 16.88 15.03 1.49
N ILE A 311 17.23 16.28 1.82
CA ILE A 311 16.27 17.37 2.05
C ILE A 311 15.46 17.65 0.79
N ARG A 312 16.11 17.77 -0.38
CA ARG A 312 15.43 17.97 -1.66
C ARG A 312 14.40 16.87 -1.91
N ASN A 313 14.78 15.62 -1.71
CA ASN A 313 13.92 14.48 -1.96
C ASN A 313 12.73 14.43 -0.98
N ALA A 314 12.95 14.70 0.30
CA ALA A 314 11.86 14.82 1.27
C ALA A 314 10.87 15.93 0.89
N GLY A 315 11.38 17.08 0.40
CA GLY A 315 10.55 18.16 -0.11
C GLY A 315 9.71 17.76 -1.33
N LEU A 316 10.30 17.03 -2.28
CA LEU A 316 9.58 16.50 -3.44
C LEU A 316 8.47 15.53 -3.01
N ASN A 317 8.79 14.56 -2.15
CA ASN A 317 7.84 13.57 -1.64
C ASN A 317 6.64 14.21 -0.93
N LEU A 318 6.93 15.23 -0.12
CA LEU A 318 5.92 16.01 0.58
C LEU A 318 4.96 16.65 -0.42
N MET A 319 5.47 17.31 -1.45
CA MET A 319 4.65 17.97 -2.47
C MET A 319 3.88 16.95 -3.32
N GLU A 320 4.48 15.83 -3.68
CA GLU A 320 3.84 14.81 -4.50
C GLU A 320 2.73 14.05 -3.79
N SER A 321 2.72 14.07 -2.46
CA SER A 321 1.57 13.61 -1.67
C SER A 321 0.29 14.43 -1.98
N PHE A 322 0.44 15.66 -2.50
CA PHE A 322 -0.66 16.49 -2.99
C PHE A 322 -0.91 16.37 -4.50
N SER A 323 -0.21 15.49 -5.21
CA SER A 323 -0.37 15.32 -6.66
C SER A 323 -1.37 14.21 -7.02
N PHE A 324 -1.75 14.13 -8.29
CA PHE A 324 -2.67 13.12 -8.84
C PHE A 324 -1.97 11.79 -9.22
N GLY A 325 -0.66 11.70 -9.02
CA GLY A 325 0.11 10.51 -9.36
C GLY A 325 1.60 10.77 -9.41
N TYR A 326 2.38 9.80 -8.94
CA TYR A 326 3.83 9.86 -8.95
C TYR A 326 4.40 9.31 -10.28
N LEU A 327 5.14 10.14 -11.01
CA LEU A 327 5.77 9.79 -12.29
C LEU A 327 7.29 9.75 -12.11
N THR A 328 7.82 8.59 -11.68
CA THR A 328 9.24 8.40 -11.33
C THR A 328 10.18 8.21 -12.51
N SER A 329 9.65 8.04 -13.72
CA SER A 329 10.44 7.57 -14.87
C SER A 329 11.51 8.57 -15.32
N SER A 330 11.42 9.84 -14.89
CA SER A 330 12.49 10.81 -15.03
C SER A 330 12.42 11.88 -13.94
N LEU A 331 13.55 12.51 -13.65
CA LEU A 331 13.61 13.63 -12.70
C LEU A 331 12.70 14.81 -13.12
N ALA A 332 12.56 15.04 -14.44
CA ALA A 332 11.66 16.06 -14.97
C ALA A 332 10.19 15.79 -14.61
N LEU A 333 9.77 14.53 -14.68
CA LEU A 333 8.41 14.12 -14.33
C LEU A 333 8.15 14.19 -12.83
N THR A 334 9.14 13.85 -11.99
CA THR A 334 9.09 14.10 -10.53
C THR A 334 8.90 15.58 -10.23
N TYR A 335 9.70 16.48 -10.83
CA TYR A 335 9.53 17.92 -10.63
C TYR A 335 8.17 18.42 -11.11
N PHE A 336 7.69 17.93 -12.25
CA PHE A 336 6.36 18.28 -12.74
C PHE A 336 5.26 17.83 -11.77
N SER A 337 5.33 16.60 -11.27
CA SER A 337 4.36 16.09 -10.29
C SER A 337 4.40 16.87 -8.98
N ALA A 338 5.60 17.17 -8.46
CA ALA A 338 5.79 18.00 -7.29
C ALA A 338 5.24 19.43 -7.49
N LEU A 339 5.42 20.02 -8.67
CA LEU A 339 4.86 21.35 -8.99
C LEU A 339 3.33 21.34 -9.02
N VAL A 340 2.71 20.31 -9.61
CA VAL A 340 1.25 20.13 -9.57
C VAL A 340 0.76 19.97 -8.13
N GLY A 341 1.46 19.16 -7.33
CA GLY A 341 1.17 18.97 -5.92
C GLY A 341 1.31 20.26 -5.09
N LEU A 342 2.36 21.04 -5.32
CA LEU A 342 2.56 22.36 -4.71
C LEU A 342 1.41 23.31 -5.07
N GLY A 343 1.01 23.35 -6.35
CA GLY A 343 -0.14 24.13 -6.79
C GLY A 343 -1.43 23.74 -6.07
N PHE A 344 -1.70 22.43 -5.90
CA PHE A 344 -2.85 21.95 -5.16
C PHE A 344 -2.77 22.28 -3.65
N PHE A 345 -1.59 22.11 -3.04
CA PHE A 345 -1.34 22.49 -1.65
C PHE A 345 -1.61 23.98 -1.41
N VAL A 346 -1.04 24.87 -2.24
CA VAL A 346 -1.27 26.32 -2.15
C VAL A 346 -2.74 26.64 -2.36
N LEU A 347 -3.42 25.97 -3.30
CA LEU A 347 -4.85 26.16 -3.51
C LEU A 347 -5.68 25.79 -2.27
N LEU A 348 -5.36 24.69 -1.59
CA LEU A 348 -6.01 24.31 -0.32
C LEU A 348 -5.79 25.37 0.77
N LEU A 349 -4.57 25.91 0.88
CA LEU A 349 -4.25 26.98 1.85
C LEU A 349 -5.03 28.27 1.55
N VAL A 350 -5.01 28.74 0.29
CA VAL A 350 -5.72 29.96 -0.14
C VAL A 350 -7.23 29.81 0.09
N ARG A 351 -7.77 28.62 -0.12
CA ARG A 351 -9.19 28.30 0.13
C ARG A 351 -9.48 27.96 1.60
N LYS A 352 -8.51 28.10 2.50
CA LYS A 352 -8.60 27.85 3.95
C LYS A 352 -9.07 26.43 4.29
N LYS A 353 -8.72 25.45 3.45
CA LYS A 353 -9.07 24.03 3.62
C LYS A 353 -7.99 23.26 4.38
N TYR A 354 -7.61 23.77 5.56
CA TYR A 354 -6.50 23.24 6.36
C TYR A 354 -6.72 21.80 6.84
N SER A 355 -7.97 21.38 7.06
CA SER A 355 -8.28 20.00 7.45
C SER A 355 -7.84 19.00 6.38
N TYR A 356 -8.04 19.28 5.09
CA TYR A 356 -7.59 18.40 4.02
C TYR A 356 -6.07 18.34 3.92
N VAL A 357 -5.38 19.45 4.19
CA VAL A 357 -3.91 19.46 4.27
C VAL A 357 -3.44 18.48 5.34
N ILE A 358 -3.98 18.58 6.55
CA ILE A 358 -3.62 17.69 7.67
C ILE A 358 -3.91 16.23 7.32
N ILE A 359 -5.07 15.93 6.74
CA ILE A 359 -5.46 14.57 6.38
C ILE A 359 -4.50 13.98 5.33
N ILE A 360 -4.15 14.75 4.29
CA ILE A 360 -3.22 14.31 3.25
C ILE A 360 -1.85 14.01 3.86
N LEU A 361 -1.32 14.90 4.70
CA LEU A 361 -0.03 14.71 5.38
C LEU A 361 -0.02 13.50 6.30
N ILE A 362 -1.08 13.29 7.08
CA ILE A 362 -1.18 12.13 7.98
C ILE A 362 -1.28 10.82 7.18
N SER A 363 -1.96 10.81 6.04
CA SER A 363 -2.04 9.62 5.19
C SER A 363 -0.69 9.21 4.59
N SER A 364 0.27 10.14 4.53
CA SER A 364 1.56 9.98 3.86
C SER A 364 2.77 10.08 4.81
N CYS A 365 2.57 10.42 6.09
CA CYS A 365 3.66 10.68 7.03
C CYS A 365 4.55 9.46 7.30
N SER A 366 4.00 8.24 7.20
CA SER A 366 4.76 6.97 7.27
C SER A 366 5.79 6.80 6.13
N TYR A 367 5.76 7.67 5.11
CA TYR A 367 6.55 7.54 3.89
C TYR A 367 7.37 8.78 3.53
N ILE A 368 6.82 9.99 3.75
CA ILE A 368 7.39 11.24 3.23
C ILE A 368 8.85 11.47 3.67
N LEU A 369 9.18 11.14 4.94
CA LEU A 369 10.44 11.57 5.54
C LEU A 369 11.66 10.75 5.15
N TYR A 370 11.49 9.47 4.82
CA TYR A 370 12.64 8.54 4.70
C TYR A 370 12.50 7.48 3.60
N LEU A 371 11.35 7.40 2.92
CA LEU A 371 11.14 6.45 1.83
C LEU A 371 11.22 7.13 0.48
N ALA A 372 11.56 6.33 -0.53
CA ALA A 372 11.35 6.70 -1.90
C ALA A 372 9.85 6.88 -2.11
N PRO A 373 9.43 7.94 -2.80
CA PRO A 373 8.06 8.09 -3.24
C PRO A 373 7.79 6.98 -4.24
N VAL A 374 7.15 5.89 -3.81
CA VAL A 374 6.68 4.86 -4.74
C VAL A 374 5.19 5.11 -4.92
N PRO A 375 4.64 5.14 -6.16
CA PRO A 375 3.24 5.50 -6.37
C PRO A 375 2.28 4.63 -5.54
N ILE A 376 2.69 3.39 -5.28
CA ILE A 376 1.92 2.40 -4.53
C ILE A 376 1.85 2.68 -3.03
N TYR A 377 2.74 3.51 -2.49
CA TYR A 377 2.71 3.98 -1.09
C TYR A 377 1.75 5.15 -0.91
N LEU A 378 1.52 5.93 -1.96
CA LEU A 378 0.61 7.08 -1.95
C LEU A 378 -0.81 6.72 -2.42
N TYR A 379 -1.11 5.43 -2.60
CA TYR A 379 -2.39 5.02 -3.18
C TYR A 379 -3.60 5.53 -2.38
N GLY A 380 -3.58 5.40 -1.05
CA GLY A 380 -4.61 5.97 -0.17
C GLY A 380 -4.68 7.49 -0.25
N THR A 381 -3.53 8.15 -0.32
CA THR A 381 -3.43 9.60 -0.44
C THR A 381 -4.09 10.12 -1.73
N TYR A 382 -4.01 9.40 -2.86
CA TYR A 382 -4.67 9.83 -4.10
C TYR A 382 -6.20 9.91 -3.97
N LEU A 383 -6.82 8.99 -3.22
CA LEU A 383 -8.26 9.05 -2.95
C LEU A 383 -8.63 10.31 -2.17
N ILE A 384 -7.85 10.60 -1.12
CA ILE A 384 -8.05 11.76 -0.25
C ILE A 384 -7.82 13.06 -1.04
N SER A 385 -6.75 13.14 -1.84
CA SER A 385 -6.44 14.30 -2.68
C SER A 385 -7.52 14.52 -3.74
N THR A 386 -8.01 13.45 -4.37
CA THR A 386 -9.14 13.54 -5.32
C THR A 386 -10.40 14.05 -4.61
N PHE A 387 -10.73 13.51 -3.44
CA PHE A 387 -11.87 13.97 -2.65
C PHE A 387 -11.74 15.45 -2.26
N ALA A 388 -10.59 15.86 -1.73
CA ALA A 388 -10.31 17.25 -1.37
C ALA A 388 -10.43 18.19 -2.57
N PHE A 389 -9.97 17.78 -3.75
CA PHE A 389 -10.13 18.55 -4.99
C PHE A 389 -11.60 18.71 -5.37
N LEU A 390 -12.40 17.65 -5.28
CA LEU A 390 -13.85 17.71 -5.57
C LEU A 390 -14.59 18.64 -4.60
N GLU A 391 -14.14 18.72 -3.34
CA GLU A 391 -14.71 19.62 -2.33
C GLU A 391 -14.34 21.10 -2.54
N LEU A 392 -13.39 21.41 -3.42
CA LEU A 392 -13.15 22.78 -3.89
C LEU A 392 -14.15 23.24 -4.96
N ILE A 393 -14.90 22.31 -5.55
CA ILE A 393 -15.87 22.62 -6.59
C ILE A 393 -17.19 23.06 -5.93
N PRO A 394 -17.63 24.32 -6.13
CA PRO A 394 -18.84 24.81 -5.52
C PRO A 394 -20.05 24.00 -5.99
N GLU A 395 -20.93 23.67 -5.05
CA GLU A 395 -22.24 23.09 -5.38
C GLU A 395 -23.11 24.23 -5.93
N LYS A 396 -23.51 24.15 -7.21
CA LYS A 396 -24.62 24.97 -7.67
C LYS A 396 -25.88 24.48 -6.93
N PRO A 397 -26.64 25.35 -6.26
CA PRO A 397 -27.90 24.95 -5.65
C PRO A 397 -28.78 24.30 -6.73
N ARG A 398 -29.39 23.15 -6.40
CA ARG A 398 -30.35 22.52 -7.32
C ARG A 398 -31.51 23.48 -7.50
N LEU A 399 -31.83 23.81 -8.75
CA LEU A 399 -32.96 24.67 -9.14
C LEU A 399 -34.33 24.16 -8.65
N THR A 400 -34.40 22.97 -8.05
CA THR A 400 -35.63 22.32 -7.56
C THR A 400 -35.99 22.65 -6.11
N GLU A 401 -35.25 23.50 -5.40
CA GLU A 401 -35.64 24.00 -4.06
C GLU A 401 -36.33 25.38 -4.10
N LYS A 402 -36.67 25.87 -5.29
CA LYS A 402 -37.59 26.99 -5.48
C LYS A 402 -38.79 26.51 -6.28
N LEU A 403 -39.73 25.83 -5.64
CA LEU A 403 -41.14 25.74 -6.02
C LEU A 403 -41.94 25.28 -4.81
#